data_AF-A0A3M4A2W8-F1
#
_entry.id   AF-A0A3M4A2W8-F1
#
_cell.length_a   1.000
_cell.length_b   1.000
_cell.length_c   1.000
_cell.angle_alpha   90.00
_cell.angle_beta   90.00
_cell.angle_gamma   90.00
#
_symmetry.space_group_name_H-M   'P 1'
#
loop_
_entity.id
_entity.type
_entity.pdbx_description
1 polymer ?
#
loop_
_entity_poly.entity_id
_entity_poly.type
_entity_poly.pdbx_seq_one_letter_code
_entity_poly.pdbx_strand_id
1 'polypeptide(L)'
;MPIPPITAHSAKVAPSIFAFPKEAVMPDATSLSAGFMVVHGNRLDELRSLVVSWMRRYPLAPLENEIALVQSNGIAQWLKLALAEDPEDDDMGGCGIAAAIDVQLPGSFMWQLYRMVLGRDEIPPKSLLDKAPLTWRLMRLLPELIDQPHFEPLQRFLTHDTDLRKRYQLAERLADLFDQYQVYRADWLEDWAAGRHQLRNGRGESKPLNTANCWQAELWRALLLDVGEEGMAESRAGVHQRFIERINTLEKAPEGLPSRVIVFGISSLPAQALEALAGLARFSQVLLCVHNPCRHHWSDIVADKDLLRNEYKRQARKSGMPVTIDPQTLHQHAHPLLAAWGKQGRDYISLLDSYDDPNSYRAAFRDGRIDLFSDS
;
A
#
# COMPACT_ATOMS: atom_id res chain seq x y z
N MET A 1 -41.70 48.75 3.96
CA MET A 1 -41.93 47.30 3.82
C MET A 1 -40.68 46.58 4.34
N PRO A 2 -40.75 45.89 5.48
CA PRO A 2 -39.62 45.11 5.98
C PRO A 2 -39.57 43.73 5.30
N ILE A 3 -38.34 43.27 5.07
CA ILE A 3 -38.00 41.98 4.46
C ILE A 3 -38.30 40.86 5.48
N PRO A 4 -38.94 39.73 5.09
CA PRO A 4 -39.24 38.66 6.02
C PRO A 4 -37.98 37.85 6.40
N PRO A 5 -37.93 37.24 7.59
CA PRO A 5 -36.78 36.46 8.03
C PRO A 5 -36.70 35.12 7.28
N ILE A 6 -35.47 34.75 6.91
CA ILE A 6 -35.14 33.45 6.34
C ILE A 6 -35.31 32.41 7.45
N THR A 7 -36.26 31.49 7.26
CA THR A 7 -36.44 30.31 8.08
C THR A 7 -35.26 29.37 7.83
N ALA A 8 -34.39 29.19 8.83
CA ALA A 8 -33.39 28.14 8.81
C ALA A 8 -34.12 26.79 8.84
N HIS A 9 -34.14 26.10 7.71
CA HIS A 9 -34.45 24.67 7.70
C HIS A 9 -33.37 23.95 8.49
N SER A 10 -33.71 23.55 9.72
CA SER A 10 -32.94 22.57 10.47
C SER A 10 -32.92 21.27 9.64
N ALA A 11 -31.79 21.02 8.99
CA ALA A 11 -31.54 19.73 8.35
C ALA A 11 -31.58 18.68 9.46
N LYS A 12 -32.56 17.77 9.40
CA LYS A 12 -32.59 16.59 10.26
C LYS A 12 -31.30 15.81 10.00
N VAL A 13 -30.39 15.84 10.97
CA VAL A 13 -29.19 15.00 11.01
C VAL A 13 -29.66 13.56 11.02
N ALA A 14 -29.20 12.76 10.05
CA ALA A 14 -29.46 11.33 10.02
C ALA A 14 -28.87 10.70 11.30
N PRO A 15 -29.54 9.71 11.92
CA PRO A 15 -29.01 9.06 13.12
C PRO A 15 -27.60 8.50 12.87
N SER A 16 -26.73 8.58 13.88
CA SER A 16 -25.34 8.13 13.81
C SER A 16 -25.24 6.72 13.20
N ILE A 17 -24.48 6.62 12.10
CA ILE A 17 -24.12 5.37 11.42
C ILE A 17 -23.33 4.46 12.38
N PHE A 18 -22.78 5.04 13.45
CA PHE A 18 -21.85 4.41 14.39
C PHE A 18 -22.49 3.93 15.70
N ALA A 19 -23.80 4.06 15.92
CA ALA A 19 -24.40 3.70 17.22
C ALA A 19 -24.38 2.18 17.55
N PHE A 20 -23.28 1.66 18.07
CA PHE A 20 -23.19 0.29 18.62
C PHE A 20 -24.17 0.09 19.80
N PRO A 21 -24.69 -1.13 20.06
CA PRO A 21 -25.65 -1.37 21.13
C PRO A 21 -25.12 -0.92 22.51
N LYS A 22 -25.95 -0.18 23.25
CA LYS A 22 -25.64 0.51 24.52
C LYS A 22 -25.40 -0.41 25.73
N GLU A 23 -25.50 -1.72 25.59
CA GLU A 23 -25.38 -2.66 26.71
C GLU A 23 -24.18 -3.59 26.53
N ALA A 24 -23.04 -3.15 27.06
CA ALA A 24 -22.07 -4.03 27.67
C ALA A 24 -21.31 -3.22 28.74
N VAL A 25 -21.80 -3.34 29.97
CA VAL A 25 -21.04 -3.12 31.21
C VAL A 25 -19.67 -3.79 31.08
N MET A 26 -18.60 -3.21 31.63
CA MET A 26 -17.25 -3.81 31.60
C MET A 26 -17.25 -5.22 32.24
N PRO A 27 -16.90 -6.25 31.45
CA PRO A 27 -15.84 -7.16 31.86
C PRO A 27 -14.85 -7.39 30.70
N ASP A 28 -13.55 -7.23 30.98
CA ASP A 28 -12.40 -7.40 30.08
C ASP A 28 -12.35 -6.52 28.82
N ALA A 29 -11.16 -5.95 28.54
CA ALA A 29 -10.82 -5.35 27.26
C ALA A 29 -11.07 -6.38 26.15
N THR A 30 -12.20 -6.26 25.45
CA THR A 30 -12.64 -7.17 24.38
C THR A 30 -11.52 -7.38 23.36
N SER A 31 -10.98 -8.59 23.33
CA SER A 31 -9.75 -8.96 22.64
C SER A 31 -9.71 -8.50 21.19
N LEU A 32 -8.65 -7.76 20.84
CA LEU A 32 -8.34 -7.43 19.46
C LEU A 32 -8.12 -8.72 18.66
N SER A 33 -8.98 -9.00 17.68
CA SER A 33 -8.84 -10.20 16.84
C SER A 33 -7.88 -9.93 15.68
N ALA A 34 -6.90 -10.82 15.51
CA ALA A 34 -6.09 -10.85 14.30
C ALA A 34 -6.99 -11.10 13.07
N GLY A 35 -6.61 -10.51 11.94
CA GLY A 35 -7.37 -10.65 10.70
C GLY A 35 -7.13 -9.51 9.74
N PHE A 36 -7.37 -9.77 8.46
CA PHE A 36 -7.23 -8.80 7.38
C PHE A 36 -8.61 -8.22 7.06
N MET A 37 -8.85 -6.99 7.50
CA MET A 37 -10.15 -6.32 7.41
C MET A 37 -10.08 -5.21 6.38
N VAL A 38 -10.94 -5.26 5.36
CA VAL A 38 -11.00 -4.23 4.32
C VAL A 38 -12.32 -3.48 4.43
N VAL A 39 -12.26 -2.16 4.51
CA VAL A 39 -13.43 -1.28 4.58
C VAL A 39 -13.39 -0.32 3.39
N HIS A 40 -14.43 -0.35 2.56
CA HIS A 40 -14.53 0.57 1.42
C HIS A 40 -15.42 1.75 1.77
N GLY A 41 -15.07 2.96 1.31
CA GLY A 41 -15.97 4.10 1.42
C GLY A 41 -15.72 5.20 0.39
N ASN A 42 -16.77 5.92 0.02
CA ASN A 42 -16.69 7.02 -0.95
C ASN A 42 -16.34 8.37 -0.31
N ARG A 43 -16.30 8.45 1.03
CA ARG A 43 -15.91 9.65 1.77
C ARG A 43 -14.80 9.32 2.75
N LEU A 44 -13.68 10.01 2.62
CA LEU A 44 -12.55 9.85 3.54
C LEU A 44 -12.94 10.22 4.97
N ASP A 45 -13.83 11.21 5.16
CA ASP A 45 -14.29 11.63 6.49
C ASP A 45 -14.98 10.49 7.25
N GLU A 46 -15.81 9.70 6.56
CA GLU A 46 -16.50 8.55 7.16
C GLU A 46 -15.54 7.42 7.49
N LEU A 47 -14.57 7.15 6.62
CA LEU A 47 -13.49 6.19 6.90
C LEU A 47 -12.64 6.64 8.09
N ARG A 48 -12.37 7.94 8.22
CA ARG A 48 -11.64 8.53 9.36
C ARG A 48 -12.43 8.34 10.65
N SER A 49 -13.71 8.69 10.66
CA SER A 49 -14.58 8.50 11.83
C SER A 49 -14.65 7.02 12.22
N LEU A 50 -14.70 6.10 11.24
CA LEU A 50 -14.61 4.67 11.51
C LEU A 50 -13.31 4.28 12.21
N VAL A 51 -12.15 4.77 11.72
CA VAL A 51 -10.84 4.49 12.34
C VAL A 51 -10.79 5.00 13.79
N VAL A 52 -11.25 6.24 14.02
CA VAL A 52 -11.27 6.85 15.36
C VAL A 52 -12.17 6.05 16.32
N SER A 53 -13.40 5.75 15.89
CA SER A 53 -14.35 4.94 16.68
C SER A 53 -13.79 3.55 16.97
N TRP A 54 -13.12 2.93 15.99
CA TRP A 54 -12.49 1.62 16.15
C TRP A 54 -11.36 1.63 17.19
N MET A 55 -10.47 2.64 17.14
CA MET A 55 -9.41 2.81 18.15
C MET A 55 -9.99 3.04 19.56
N ARG A 56 -11.06 3.83 19.67
CA ARG A 56 -11.74 4.12 20.94
C ARG A 56 -12.41 2.87 21.53
N ARG A 57 -13.03 2.04 20.69
CA ARG A 57 -13.74 0.83 21.13
C ARG A 57 -12.80 -0.31 21.51
N TYR A 58 -11.69 -0.44 20.79
CA TYR A 58 -10.67 -1.46 21.02
C TYR A 58 -9.33 -0.78 21.32
N PRO A 59 -9.17 -0.19 22.53
CA PRO A 59 -7.91 0.45 22.91
C PRO A 59 -6.81 -0.59 23.03
N LEU A 60 -5.60 -0.20 22.64
CA LEU A 60 -4.39 -1.00 22.84
C LEU A 60 -3.94 -0.99 24.31
N ALA A 61 -2.96 -1.84 24.64
CA ALA A 61 -2.38 -1.87 25.97
C ALA A 61 -1.67 -0.55 26.30
N PRO A 62 -1.55 -0.18 27.60
CA PRO A 62 -0.79 1.00 27.99
C PRO A 62 0.63 0.99 27.41
N LEU A 63 1.06 2.15 26.88
CA LEU A 63 2.36 2.36 26.23
C LEU A 63 2.57 1.63 24.90
N GLU A 64 1.56 0.91 24.40
CA GLU A 64 1.57 0.41 23.02
C GLU A 64 1.17 1.52 22.05
N ASN A 65 1.86 1.60 20.92
CA ASN A 65 1.55 2.59 19.89
C ASN A 65 0.57 2.02 18.86
N GLU A 66 -0.42 2.82 18.45
CA GLU A 66 -1.14 2.60 17.19
C GLU A 66 -0.18 2.74 16.02
N ILE A 67 -0.22 1.82 15.06
CA ILE A 67 0.52 1.97 13.81
C ILE A 67 -0.46 2.37 12.70
N ALA A 68 -0.23 3.55 12.11
CA ALA A 68 -1.01 4.04 10.97
C ALA A 68 -0.13 4.23 9.73
N LEU A 69 -0.41 3.48 8.67
CA LEU A 69 0.24 3.62 7.38
C LEU A 69 -0.54 4.62 6.52
N VAL A 70 0.12 5.70 6.11
CA VAL A 70 -0.49 6.76 5.29
C VAL A 70 0.42 7.13 4.12
N GLN A 71 -0.15 7.75 3.07
CA GLN A 71 0.62 8.19 1.90
C GLN A 71 1.24 9.59 2.04
N SER A 72 0.81 10.41 3.01
CA SER A 72 1.31 11.78 3.15
C SER A 72 1.24 12.31 4.58
N ASN A 73 2.09 13.29 4.88
CA ASN A 73 2.05 14.02 6.15
C ASN A 73 0.73 14.80 6.34
N GLY A 74 0.08 15.23 5.25
CA GLY A 74 -1.23 15.88 5.33
C GLY A 74 -2.29 14.95 5.91
N ILE A 75 -2.36 13.71 5.41
CA ILE A 75 -3.27 12.68 5.92
C ILE A 75 -2.91 12.31 7.38
N ALA A 76 -1.60 12.23 7.70
CA ALA A 76 -1.13 11.98 9.05
C ALA A 76 -1.66 13.03 10.05
N GLN A 77 -1.50 14.31 9.73
CA GLN A 77 -1.97 15.41 10.58
C GLN A 77 -3.50 15.42 10.69
N TRP A 78 -4.18 15.18 9.57
CA TRP A 78 -5.64 15.16 9.55
C TRP A 78 -6.23 14.03 10.42
N LEU A 79 -5.62 12.85 10.43
CA LEU A 79 -6.00 11.75 11.32
C LEU A 79 -5.69 12.07 12.79
N LYS A 80 -4.51 12.65 13.08
CA LYS A 80 -4.13 13.05 14.45
C LYS A 80 -5.07 14.12 15.02
N LEU A 81 -5.46 15.10 14.22
CA LEU A 81 -6.41 16.13 14.65
C LEU A 81 -7.77 15.51 14.99
N ALA A 82 -8.27 14.57 14.18
CA ALA A 82 -9.52 13.88 14.47
C ALA A 82 -9.46 13.03 15.75
N LEU A 83 -8.31 12.39 16.02
CA LEU A 83 -8.10 11.69 17.29
C LEU A 83 -8.04 12.64 18.49
N ALA A 84 -7.57 13.88 18.30
CA ALA A 84 -7.46 14.88 19.35
C ALA A 84 -8.75 15.67 19.61
N GLU A 85 -9.76 15.57 18.73
CA GLU A 85 -11.08 16.18 18.93
C GLU A 85 -11.74 15.66 20.21
N ASP A 86 -12.62 16.48 20.81
CA ASP A 86 -13.30 16.12 22.05
C ASP A 86 -14.16 14.84 21.89
N PRO A 87 -14.24 13.98 22.90
CA PRO A 87 -15.11 12.81 22.84
C PRO A 87 -16.59 13.22 22.79
N GLU A 88 -17.33 12.65 21.86
CA GLU A 88 -18.80 12.81 21.75
C GLU A 88 -19.51 11.45 21.96
N ASP A 89 -20.75 11.52 22.46
CA ASP A 89 -21.59 10.39 22.84
C ASP A 89 -22.10 9.55 21.65
N ASP A 90 -22.01 10.07 20.42
CA ASP A 90 -22.57 9.49 19.21
C ASP A 90 -21.51 8.87 18.26
N ASP A 91 -20.30 8.63 18.78
CA ASP A 91 -19.14 8.12 18.02
C ASP A 91 -18.66 9.06 16.90
N MET A 92 -19.09 10.33 16.90
CA MET A 92 -18.64 11.33 15.91
C MET A 92 -17.45 12.17 16.36
N GLY A 93 -17.16 12.21 17.67
CA GLY A 93 -16.02 12.91 18.26
C GLY A 93 -14.73 12.08 18.31
N GLY A 94 -13.67 12.70 18.84
CA GLY A 94 -12.35 12.10 18.97
C GLY A 94 -12.12 11.36 20.28
N CYS A 95 -10.84 11.22 20.65
CA CYS A 95 -10.37 10.65 21.91
C CYS A 95 -10.00 11.74 22.94
N GLY A 96 -10.10 13.03 22.59
CA GLY A 96 -9.65 14.17 23.37
C GLY A 96 -8.12 14.39 23.37
N ILE A 97 -7.36 13.42 22.86
CA ILE A 97 -5.91 13.48 22.74
C ILE A 97 -5.43 12.52 21.65
N ALA A 98 -4.44 12.95 20.86
CA ALA A 98 -3.71 12.10 19.93
C ALA A 98 -2.27 11.89 20.43
N ALA A 99 -2.05 10.79 21.14
CA ALA A 99 -0.75 10.34 21.63
C ALA A 99 -0.53 8.87 21.25
N ALA A 100 0.72 8.40 21.34
CA ALA A 100 1.07 7.00 21.06
C ALA A 100 0.57 6.51 19.68
N ILE A 101 0.64 7.35 18.65
CA ILE A 101 0.36 6.98 17.26
C ILE A 101 1.63 7.15 16.42
N ASP A 102 2.14 6.02 15.93
CA ASP A 102 3.25 5.97 15.00
C ASP A 102 2.73 5.96 13.57
N VAL A 103 2.92 7.09 12.88
CA VAL A 103 2.47 7.27 11.51
C VAL A 103 3.64 7.05 10.56
N GLN A 104 3.52 6.05 9.70
CA GLN A 104 4.61 5.61 8.82
C GLN A 104 4.19 5.58 7.35
N LEU A 105 5.18 5.62 6.46
CA LEU A 105 4.99 5.26 5.05
C LEU A 105 5.01 3.72 4.91
N PRO A 106 4.21 3.14 3.99
CA PRO A 106 4.17 1.69 3.82
C PRO A 106 5.54 1.05 3.61
N GLY A 107 6.38 1.62 2.75
CA GLY A 107 7.71 1.04 2.44
C GLY A 107 8.65 0.95 3.64
N SER A 108 8.58 1.93 4.56
CA SER A 108 9.36 1.92 5.80
C SER A 108 8.85 0.85 6.76
N PHE A 109 7.53 0.77 6.92
CA PHE A 109 6.90 -0.23 7.79
C PHE A 109 7.16 -1.66 7.29
N MET A 110 7.07 -1.92 5.98
CA MET A 110 7.39 -3.24 5.40
C MET A 110 8.81 -3.67 5.76
N TRP A 111 9.79 -2.78 5.65
CA TRP A 111 11.17 -3.10 6.02
C TRP A 111 11.30 -3.42 7.51
N GLN A 112 10.67 -2.63 8.39
CA GLN A 112 10.63 -2.91 9.82
C GLN A 112 10.00 -4.26 10.13
N LEU A 113 8.89 -4.59 9.47
CA LEU A 113 8.19 -5.85 9.61
C LEU A 113 9.07 -7.03 9.20
N TYR A 114 9.79 -6.93 8.08
CA TYR A 114 10.74 -7.97 7.65
C TYR A 114 11.82 -8.22 8.71
N ARG A 115 12.37 -7.15 9.28
CA ARG A 115 13.37 -7.24 10.36
C ARG A 115 12.83 -7.89 11.62
N MET A 116 11.56 -7.63 11.98
CA MET A 116 10.94 -8.24 13.16
C MET A 116 10.76 -9.75 13.01
N VAL A 117 10.46 -10.22 11.80
CA VAL A 117 10.12 -11.63 11.55
C VAL A 117 11.33 -12.48 11.16
N LEU A 118 12.25 -11.93 10.36
CA LEU A 118 13.47 -12.62 9.93
C LEU A 118 14.59 -12.53 10.97
N GLY A 119 14.61 -11.46 11.76
CA GLY A 119 15.63 -11.22 12.79
C GLY A 119 16.35 -9.89 12.57
N ARG A 120 16.49 -9.12 13.65
CA ARG A 120 17.11 -7.78 13.61
C ARG A 120 18.61 -7.81 13.32
N ASP A 121 19.27 -8.91 13.68
CA ASP A 121 20.71 -9.10 13.45
C ASP A 121 21.00 -9.57 12.03
N GLU A 122 20.04 -10.24 11.38
CA GLU A 122 20.19 -10.73 10.01
C GLU A 122 19.86 -9.67 8.96
N ILE A 123 18.83 -8.85 9.20
CA ILE A 123 18.43 -7.80 8.26
C ILE A 123 18.89 -6.44 8.81
N PRO A 124 19.70 -5.67 8.09
CA PRO A 124 20.20 -4.38 8.56
C PRO A 124 19.07 -3.33 8.67
N PRO A 125 19.23 -2.31 9.53
CA PRO A 125 18.22 -1.27 9.73
C PRO A 125 17.94 -0.44 8.47
N LYS A 126 18.89 -0.38 7.53
CA LYS A 126 18.74 0.24 6.21
C LYS A 126 19.22 -0.75 5.15
N SER A 127 18.53 -0.84 4.03
CA SER A 127 18.97 -1.70 2.94
C SER A 127 20.18 -1.06 2.25
N LEU A 128 21.17 -1.88 1.88
CA LEU A 128 22.31 -1.45 1.06
C LEU A 128 21.89 -1.00 -0.35
N LEU A 129 20.67 -1.38 -0.75
CA LEU A 129 20.03 -1.04 -2.01
C LEU A 129 18.94 0.03 -1.86
N ASP A 130 18.87 0.73 -0.71
CA ASP A 130 18.05 1.93 -0.59
C ASP A 130 18.59 3.06 -1.48
N LYS A 131 17.71 3.99 -1.87
CA LYS A 131 18.06 5.15 -2.72
C LYS A 131 19.36 5.84 -2.30
N ALA A 132 19.49 6.24 -1.03
CA ALA A 132 20.64 7.03 -0.58
C ALA A 132 21.99 6.27 -0.71
N PRO A 133 22.12 5.03 -0.18
CA PRO A 133 23.28 4.18 -0.47
C PRO A 133 23.55 3.98 -1.96
N LEU A 134 22.51 3.70 -2.76
CA LEU A 134 22.64 3.50 -4.21
C LEU A 134 23.19 4.74 -4.92
N THR A 135 22.72 5.95 -4.58
CA THR A 135 23.23 7.19 -5.18
C THR A 135 24.75 7.30 -5.02
N TRP A 136 25.27 7.07 -3.82
CA TRP A 136 26.71 7.17 -3.56
C TRP A 136 27.50 6.02 -4.16
N ARG A 137 26.93 4.82 -4.21
CA ARG A 137 27.54 3.67 -4.87
C ARG A 137 27.66 3.91 -6.38
N LEU A 138 26.60 4.42 -7.01
CA LEU A 138 26.59 4.82 -8.41
C LEU A 138 27.56 5.96 -8.71
N MET A 139 27.68 6.95 -7.80
CA MET A 139 28.69 8.01 -7.92
C MET A 139 30.12 7.46 -8.02
N ARG A 140 30.42 6.37 -7.30
CA ARG A 140 31.71 5.67 -7.36
C ARG A 140 31.84 4.74 -8.56
N LEU A 141 30.80 3.96 -8.88
CA LEU A 141 30.87 2.91 -9.91
C LEU A 141 30.80 3.44 -11.34
N LEU A 142 30.00 4.48 -11.61
CA LEU A 142 29.80 4.97 -12.99
C LEU A 142 31.13 5.25 -13.73
N PRO A 143 32.14 5.93 -13.14
CA PRO A 143 33.45 6.12 -13.78
C PRO A 143 34.18 4.84 -14.20
N GLU A 144 33.96 3.74 -13.48
CA GLU A 144 34.61 2.45 -13.73
C GLU A 144 33.87 1.64 -14.82
N LEU A 145 32.59 1.95 -15.05
CA LEU A 145 31.70 1.22 -15.95
C LEU A 145 31.51 1.90 -17.32
N ILE A 146 31.67 3.22 -17.41
CA ILE A 146 31.30 4.00 -18.61
C ILE A 146 32.03 3.61 -19.89
N ASP A 147 33.23 3.02 -19.78
CA ASP A 147 34.03 2.59 -20.94
C ASP A 147 33.80 1.11 -21.30
N GLN A 148 32.90 0.43 -20.59
CA GLN A 148 32.53 -0.96 -20.85
C GLN A 148 31.42 -1.06 -21.92
N PRO A 149 31.27 -2.22 -22.59
CA PRO A 149 30.20 -2.43 -23.56
C PRO A 149 28.81 -2.12 -22.98
N HIS A 150 27.89 -1.64 -23.83
CA HIS A 150 26.51 -1.24 -23.52
C HIS A 150 26.36 0.12 -22.82
N PHE A 151 27.40 0.67 -22.19
CA PHE A 151 27.34 1.93 -21.46
C PHE A 151 27.49 3.19 -22.34
N GLU A 152 27.54 3.06 -23.66
CA GLU A 152 27.74 4.19 -24.59
C GLU A 152 26.73 5.33 -24.39
N PRO A 153 25.43 5.08 -24.09
CA PRO A 153 24.48 6.16 -23.79
C PRO A 153 24.85 6.95 -22.54
N LEU A 154 25.32 6.28 -21.47
CA LEU A 154 25.73 6.94 -20.23
C LEU A 154 27.06 7.69 -20.41
N GLN A 155 28.00 7.10 -21.14
CA GLN A 155 29.28 7.73 -21.48
C GLN A 155 29.08 9.06 -22.21
N ARG A 156 28.17 9.09 -23.20
CA ARG A 156 27.79 10.32 -23.94
C ARG A 156 27.15 11.37 -23.04
N PHE A 157 26.34 10.96 -22.07
CA PHE A 157 25.71 11.89 -21.14
C PHE A 157 26.72 12.52 -20.18
N LEU A 158 27.67 11.71 -19.70
CA LEU A 158 28.71 12.10 -18.74
C LEU A 158 29.90 12.82 -19.38
N THR A 159 29.91 13.01 -20.70
CA THR A 159 30.95 13.80 -21.36
C THR A 159 30.93 15.26 -20.88
N HIS A 160 32.11 15.82 -20.63
CA HIS A 160 32.32 17.19 -20.11
C HIS A 160 31.65 17.47 -18.75
N ASP A 161 31.71 16.51 -17.81
CA ASP A 161 31.20 16.66 -16.43
C ASP A 161 32.31 17.05 -15.44
N THR A 162 32.85 18.27 -15.59
CA THR A 162 34.00 18.73 -14.78
C THR A 162 33.65 19.03 -13.32
N ASP A 163 32.38 19.33 -13.01
CA ASP A 163 31.90 19.64 -11.66
C ASP A 163 31.15 18.47 -10.99
N LEU A 164 31.13 17.29 -11.61
CA LEU A 164 30.43 16.08 -11.16
C LEU A 164 28.90 16.21 -11.03
N ARG A 165 28.32 17.32 -11.48
CA ARG A 165 26.89 17.60 -11.32
C ARG A 165 26.05 16.63 -12.14
N LYS A 166 26.44 16.34 -13.39
CA LYS A 166 25.69 15.41 -14.23
C LYS A 166 25.76 14.00 -13.66
N ARG A 167 26.93 13.58 -13.16
CA ARG A 167 27.10 12.29 -12.50
C ARG A 167 26.21 12.16 -11.27
N TYR A 168 26.18 13.17 -10.42
CA TYR A 168 25.32 13.16 -9.22
C TYR A 168 23.84 13.07 -9.58
N GLN A 169 23.36 13.92 -10.50
CA GLN A 169 21.96 13.90 -10.94
C GLN A 169 21.58 12.59 -11.62
N LEU A 170 22.50 11.99 -12.40
CA LEU A 170 22.29 10.69 -13.01
C LEU A 170 22.22 9.61 -11.94
N ALA A 171 23.18 9.57 -11.02
CA ALA A 171 23.22 8.60 -9.92
C ALA A 171 21.95 8.65 -9.06
N GLU A 172 21.45 9.85 -8.74
CA GLU A 172 20.20 10.02 -8.01
C GLU A 172 18.99 9.47 -8.78
N ARG A 173 18.85 9.81 -10.06
CA ARG A 173 17.75 9.32 -10.91
C ARG A 173 17.80 7.81 -11.11
N LEU A 174 18.99 7.25 -11.24
CA LEU A 174 19.20 5.80 -11.37
C LEU A 174 18.89 5.07 -10.06
N ALA A 175 19.32 5.62 -8.92
CA ALA A 175 18.97 5.11 -7.61
C ALA A 175 17.45 5.12 -7.38
N ASP A 176 16.77 6.23 -7.75
CA ASP A 176 15.30 6.33 -7.70
C ASP A 176 14.62 5.26 -8.56
N LEU A 177 15.15 4.98 -9.74
CA LEU A 177 14.59 4.03 -10.69
C LEU A 177 14.81 2.58 -10.23
N PHE A 178 15.98 2.25 -9.69
CA PHE A 178 16.24 0.93 -9.10
C PHE A 178 15.46 0.69 -7.80
N ASP A 179 15.27 1.71 -6.97
CA ASP A 179 14.40 1.65 -5.79
C ASP A 179 12.95 1.31 -6.20
N GLN A 180 12.44 1.97 -7.25
CA GLN A 180 11.12 1.64 -7.81
C GLN A 180 11.06 0.22 -8.38
N TYR A 181 12.09 -0.23 -9.10
CA TYR A 181 12.11 -1.59 -9.66
C TYR A 181 12.13 -2.66 -8.58
N GLN A 182 12.81 -2.43 -7.46
CA GLN A 182 12.81 -3.36 -6.33
C GLN A 182 11.40 -3.63 -5.78
N VAL A 183 10.51 -2.64 -5.87
CA VAL A 183 9.13 -2.72 -5.35
C VAL A 183 8.15 -3.20 -6.43
N TYR A 184 8.24 -2.66 -7.63
CA TYR A 184 7.22 -2.86 -8.68
C TYR A 184 7.61 -3.86 -9.75
N ARG A 185 8.91 -4.14 -9.94
CA ARG A 185 9.48 -4.97 -11.02
C ARG A 185 10.65 -5.84 -10.56
N ALA A 186 10.45 -6.53 -9.44
CA ALA A 186 11.42 -7.49 -8.93
C ALA A 186 11.78 -8.56 -9.97
N ASP A 187 10.83 -8.93 -10.84
CA ASP A 187 10.99 -9.85 -11.96
C ASP A 187 12.05 -9.37 -12.98
N TRP A 188 12.12 -8.06 -13.24
CA TRP A 188 13.16 -7.50 -14.11
C TRP A 188 14.54 -7.60 -13.48
N LEU A 189 14.63 -7.23 -12.20
CA LEU A 189 15.89 -7.27 -11.46
C LEU A 189 16.43 -8.69 -11.31
N GLU A 190 15.55 -9.68 -11.16
CA GLU A 190 15.90 -11.11 -11.14
C GLU A 190 16.44 -11.58 -12.49
N ASP A 191 15.77 -11.23 -13.60
CA ASP A 191 16.27 -11.54 -14.94
C ASP A 191 17.64 -10.91 -15.21
N TRP A 192 17.80 -9.65 -14.83
CA TRP A 192 19.06 -8.93 -15.01
C TRP A 192 20.17 -9.50 -14.14
N ALA A 193 19.90 -9.83 -12.87
CA ALA A 193 20.86 -10.48 -11.99
C ALA A 193 21.39 -11.78 -12.58
N ALA A 194 20.52 -12.55 -13.26
CA ALA A 194 20.89 -13.78 -13.96
C ALA A 194 21.50 -13.57 -15.36
N GLY A 195 21.80 -12.33 -15.76
CA GLY A 195 22.42 -12.01 -17.06
C GLY A 195 21.46 -12.03 -18.25
N ARG A 196 20.14 -12.07 -18.02
CA ARG A 196 19.14 -12.05 -19.09
C ARG A 196 18.71 -10.60 -19.38
N HIS A 197 19.10 -10.07 -20.54
CA HIS A 197 18.71 -8.72 -20.97
C HIS A 197 17.27 -8.68 -21.51
N GLN A 198 16.29 -8.80 -20.62
CA GLN A 198 14.88 -8.83 -20.99
C GLN A 198 14.01 -8.10 -19.98
N LEU A 199 12.79 -7.77 -20.41
CA LEU A 199 11.71 -7.26 -19.58
C LEU A 199 10.54 -8.22 -19.69
N ARG A 200 9.96 -8.64 -18.56
CA ARG A 200 8.66 -9.33 -18.60
C ARG A 200 7.55 -8.30 -18.59
N ASN A 201 6.48 -8.48 -19.36
CA ASN A 201 5.29 -7.62 -19.23
C ASN A 201 4.40 -8.11 -18.07
N GLY A 202 3.25 -7.45 -17.84
CA GLY A 202 2.30 -7.87 -16.80
C GLY A 202 1.72 -9.28 -16.99
N ARG A 203 1.91 -9.90 -18.16
CA ARG A 203 1.52 -11.29 -18.48
C ARG A 203 2.65 -12.30 -18.26
N GLY A 204 3.82 -11.84 -17.81
CA GLY A 204 5.03 -12.67 -17.71
C GLY A 204 5.72 -12.94 -19.05
N GLU A 205 5.22 -12.40 -20.17
CA GLU A 205 5.85 -12.57 -21.48
C GLU A 205 7.17 -11.78 -21.49
N SER A 206 8.24 -12.48 -21.82
CA SER A 206 9.58 -11.91 -21.86
C SER A 206 9.85 -11.25 -23.22
N LYS A 207 10.32 -10.00 -23.19
CA LYS A 207 10.76 -9.25 -24.36
C LYS A 207 12.22 -8.84 -24.18
N PRO A 208 13.12 -9.14 -25.15
CA PRO A 208 14.51 -8.73 -25.04
C PRO A 208 14.63 -7.21 -25.04
N LEU A 209 15.61 -6.71 -24.28
CA LEU A 209 16.02 -5.31 -24.29
C LEU A 209 16.66 -4.98 -25.65
N ASN A 210 16.44 -3.76 -26.12
CA ASN A 210 17.26 -3.22 -27.19
C ASN A 210 18.69 -3.05 -26.66
N THR A 211 19.70 -3.30 -27.50
CA THR A 211 21.13 -3.14 -27.17
C THR A 211 21.44 -1.82 -26.48
N ALA A 212 20.79 -0.72 -26.89
CA ALA A 212 20.97 0.61 -26.31
C ALA A 212 20.40 0.76 -24.87
N ASN A 213 19.61 -0.20 -24.39
CA ASN A 213 19.03 -0.23 -23.04
C ASN A 213 19.63 -1.32 -22.15
N CYS A 214 20.52 -2.17 -22.67
CA CYS A 214 21.17 -3.22 -21.90
C CYS A 214 22.01 -2.67 -20.73
N TRP A 215 22.45 -1.40 -20.79
CA TRP A 215 23.19 -0.76 -19.70
C TRP A 215 22.44 -0.78 -18.36
N GLN A 216 21.10 -0.76 -18.34
CA GLN A 216 20.36 -0.83 -17.09
C GLN A 216 20.54 -2.18 -16.39
N ALA A 217 20.46 -3.26 -17.17
CA ALA A 217 20.67 -4.62 -16.68
C ALA A 217 22.13 -4.83 -16.25
N GLU A 218 23.09 -4.37 -17.05
CA GLU A 218 24.51 -4.47 -16.70
C GLU A 218 24.88 -3.61 -15.48
N LEU A 219 24.31 -2.41 -15.35
CA LEU A 219 24.50 -1.58 -14.18
C LEU A 219 23.93 -2.22 -12.91
N TRP A 220 22.75 -2.86 -13.01
CA TRP A 220 22.19 -3.61 -11.90
C TRP A 220 23.11 -4.76 -11.48
N ARG A 221 23.64 -5.53 -12.44
CA ARG A 221 24.60 -6.60 -12.15
C ARG A 221 25.87 -6.06 -11.48
N ALA A 222 26.40 -4.94 -11.98
CA ALA A 222 27.58 -4.30 -11.38
C ALA A 222 27.30 -3.83 -9.95
N LEU A 223 26.11 -3.27 -9.68
CA LEU A 223 25.68 -2.93 -8.33
C LEU A 223 25.67 -4.16 -7.43
N LEU A 224 25.05 -5.26 -7.87
CA LEU A 224 24.99 -6.47 -7.06
C LEU A 224 26.36 -7.10 -6.80
N LEU A 225 27.26 -7.11 -7.78
CA LEU A 225 28.65 -7.55 -7.61
C LEU A 225 29.39 -6.71 -6.55
N ASP A 226 29.12 -5.40 -6.54
CA ASP A 226 29.74 -4.46 -5.61
C ASP A 226 29.16 -4.50 -4.19
N VAL A 227 27.90 -4.93 -4.01
CA VAL A 227 27.34 -5.20 -2.67
C VAL A 227 27.72 -6.61 -2.17
N GLY A 228 28.01 -7.55 -3.07
CA GLY A 228 28.36 -8.94 -2.74
C GLY A 228 27.14 -9.83 -2.47
N GLU A 229 27.38 -11.14 -2.30
CA GLU A 229 26.32 -12.14 -2.10
C GLU A 229 25.46 -11.86 -0.86
N GLU A 230 26.08 -11.41 0.23
CA GLU A 230 25.36 -11.02 1.45
C GLU A 230 24.42 -9.84 1.18
N GLY A 231 24.88 -8.83 0.45
CA GLY A 231 24.05 -7.69 0.04
C GLY A 231 22.94 -8.03 -0.94
N MET A 232 23.10 -9.08 -1.76
CA MET A 232 22.04 -9.57 -2.63
C MET A 232 20.91 -10.23 -1.82
N ALA A 233 21.25 -11.02 -0.81
CA ALA A 233 20.29 -11.66 0.09
C ALA A 233 19.46 -10.62 0.87
N GLU A 234 20.01 -9.41 1.07
CA GLU A 234 19.36 -8.26 1.69
C GLU A 234 18.57 -7.36 0.70
N SER A 235 18.44 -7.75 -0.56
CA SER A 235 17.59 -7.02 -1.51
C SER A 235 16.12 -7.08 -1.09
N ARG A 236 15.35 -6.01 -1.34
CA ARG A 236 13.93 -5.95 -0.93
C ARG A 236 13.11 -7.13 -1.45
N ALA A 237 13.36 -7.55 -2.69
CA ALA A 237 12.68 -8.69 -3.30
C ALA A 237 13.06 -10.03 -2.62
N GLY A 238 14.36 -10.27 -2.38
CA GLY A 238 14.83 -11.50 -1.72
C GLY A 238 14.35 -11.58 -0.27
N VAL A 239 14.46 -10.47 0.48
CA VAL A 239 13.97 -10.37 1.86
C VAL A 239 12.46 -10.58 1.93
N HIS A 240 11.69 -10.06 0.97
CA HIS A 240 10.25 -10.27 0.92
C HIS A 240 9.88 -11.75 0.75
N GLN A 241 10.51 -12.47 -0.19
CA GLN A 241 10.24 -13.91 -0.38
C GLN A 241 10.52 -14.72 0.89
N ARG A 242 11.69 -14.48 1.50
CA ARG A 242 12.04 -15.10 2.79
C ARG A 242 11.05 -14.77 3.90
N PHE A 243 10.58 -13.52 3.95
CA PHE A 243 9.56 -13.09 4.90
C PHE A 243 8.27 -13.89 4.71
N ILE A 244 7.79 -14.05 3.47
CA ILE A 244 6.55 -14.80 3.17
C ILE A 244 6.69 -16.27 3.57
N GLU A 245 7.80 -16.92 3.22
CA GLU A 245 8.10 -18.29 3.63
C GLU A 245 8.12 -18.42 5.16
N ARG A 246 8.78 -17.48 5.84
CA ARG A 246 8.92 -17.51 7.29
C ARG A 246 7.61 -17.22 7.99
N ILE A 247 6.89 -16.17 7.62
CA ILE A 247 5.64 -15.78 8.30
C ILE A 247 4.64 -16.92 8.20
N ASN A 248 4.46 -17.53 7.02
CA ASN A 248 3.48 -18.60 6.78
C ASN A 248 3.76 -19.89 7.56
N THR A 249 5.02 -20.14 7.95
CA THR A 249 5.41 -21.33 8.73
C THR A 249 5.35 -21.11 10.24
N LEU A 250 5.21 -19.86 10.71
CA LEU A 250 5.10 -19.56 12.13
C LEU A 250 3.74 -19.99 12.70
N GLU A 251 3.77 -20.62 13.87
CA GLU A 251 2.56 -20.96 14.65
C GLU A 251 2.22 -19.90 15.71
N LYS A 252 3.21 -19.09 16.11
CA LYS A 252 3.08 -18.05 17.14
C LYS A 252 3.62 -16.73 16.61
N ALA A 253 3.02 -15.63 17.07
CA ALA A 253 3.47 -14.28 16.77
C ALA A 253 4.91 -14.06 17.27
N PRO A 254 5.83 -13.60 16.42
CA PRO A 254 7.13 -13.09 16.84
C PRO A 254 6.98 -11.94 17.85
N GLU A 255 7.95 -11.81 18.75
CA GLU A 255 7.96 -10.74 19.73
C GLU A 255 8.11 -9.36 19.05
N GLY A 256 7.31 -8.39 19.50
CA GLY A 256 7.37 -7.02 19.01
C GLY A 256 6.60 -6.76 17.71
N LEU A 257 5.86 -7.74 17.18
CA LEU A 257 4.83 -7.44 16.17
C LEU A 257 3.77 -6.50 16.76
N PRO A 258 3.26 -5.54 15.98
CA PRO A 258 2.19 -4.65 16.46
C PRO A 258 0.90 -5.42 16.66
N SER A 259 0.11 -5.10 17.68
CA SER A 259 -1.23 -5.70 17.82
C SER A 259 -2.15 -5.29 16.67
N ARG A 260 -2.05 -4.03 16.23
CA ARG A 260 -2.86 -3.44 15.16
C ARG A 260 -2.04 -2.60 14.17
N VAL A 261 -2.37 -2.73 12.89
CA VAL A 261 -1.91 -1.85 11.82
C VAL A 261 -3.11 -1.32 11.06
N ILE A 262 -3.21 0.00 10.93
CA ILE A 262 -4.27 0.68 10.19
C ILE A 262 -3.66 1.26 8.94
N VAL A 263 -4.26 1.01 7.78
CA VAL A 263 -3.83 1.56 6.50
C VAL A 263 -4.89 2.54 6.02
N PHE A 264 -4.53 3.81 5.92
CA PHE A 264 -5.50 4.89 5.77
C PHE A 264 -5.09 5.90 4.70
N GLY A 265 -6.04 6.26 3.83
CA GLY A 265 -5.84 7.28 2.81
C GLY A 265 -4.83 6.88 1.73
N ILE A 266 -4.72 5.58 1.44
CA ILE A 266 -3.82 5.02 0.44
C ILE A 266 -4.64 4.54 -0.76
N SER A 267 -4.39 5.14 -1.93
CA SER A 267 -5.12 4.84 -3.18
C SER A 267 -4.52 3.70 -4.01
N SER A 268 -3.33 3.23 -3.63
CA SER A 268 -2.67 2.07 -4.24
C SER A 268 -1.53 1.56 -3.35
N LEU A 269 -1.39 0.24 -3.27
CA LEU A 269 -0.25 -0.46 -2.66
C LEU A 269 0.37 -1.44 -3.65
N PRO A 270 1.69 -1.67 -3.58
CA PRO A 270 2.33 -2.78 -4.29
C PRO A 270 1.79 -4.14 -3.82
N ALA A 271 1.78 -5.14 -4.71
CA ALA A 271 1.38 -6.51 -4.38
C ALA A 271 2.16 -7.10 -3.19
N GLN A 272 3.48 -6.89 -3.17
CA GLN A 272 4.32 -7.33 -2.05
C GLN A 272 3.90 -6.72 -0.71
N ALA A 273 3.43 -5.47 -0.69
CA ALA A 273 2.98 -4.85 0.55
C ALA A 273 1.66 -5.46 1.04
N LEU A 274 0.73 -5.75 0.14
CA LEU A 274 -0.52 -6.44 0.49
C LEU A 274 -0.27 -7.87 0.94
N GLU A 275 0.61 -8.60 0.25
CA GLU A 275 1.01 -9.96 0.61
C GLU A 275 1.65 -9.99 2.01
N ALA A 276 2.54 -9.03 2.31
CA ALA A 276 3.16 -8.92 3.62
C ALA A 276 2.17 -8.55 4.73
N LEU A 277 1.23 -7.64 4.46
CA LEU A 277 0.16 -7.29 5.39
C LEU A 277 -0.80 -8.46 5.63
N ALA A 278 -1.13 -9.25 4.60
CA ALA A 278 -1.93 -10.45 4.74
C ALA A 278 -1.21 -11.53 5.57
N GLY A 279 0.11 -11.69 5.39
CA GLY A 279 0.93 -12.55 6.25
C GLY A 279 0.94 -12.09 7.71
N LEU A 280 1.07 -10.78 7.95
CA LEU A 280 0.99 -10.16 9.28
C LEU A 280 -0.38 -10.35 9.93
N ALA A 281 -1.45 -10.31 9.14
CA ALA A 281 -2.83 -10.42 9.62
C ALA A 281 -3.16 -11.76 10.31
N ARG A 282 -2.29 -12.76 10.20
CA ARG A 282 -2.38 -14.01 10.97
C ARG A 282 -2.12 -13.82 12.47
N PHE A 283 -1.39 -12.76 12.84
CA PHE A 283 -0.98 -12.48 14.21
C PHE A 283 -1.44 -11.11 14.72
N SER A 284 -1.73 -10.19 13.81
CA SER A 284 -2.12 -8.82 14.11
C SER A 284 -3.44 -8.48 13.42
N GLN A 285 -4.13 -7.45 13.92
CA GLN A 285 -5.25 -6.88 13.18
C GLN A 285 -4.73 -5.93 12.12
N VAL A 286 -5.11 -6.15 10.86
CA VAL A 286 -4.84 -5.21 9.76
C VAL A 286 -6.16 -4.62 9.32
N LEU A 287 -6.36 -3.32 9.53
CA LEU A 287 -7.54 -2.57 9.08
C LEU A 287 -7.17 -1.68 7.89
N LEU A 288 -7.62 -2.05 6.70
CA LEU A 288 -7.39 -1.34 5.46
C LEU A 288 -8.61 -0.50 5.07
N CYS A 289 -8.49 0.82 5.14
CA CYS A 289 -9.53 1.76 4.72
C CYS A 289 -9.29 2.20 3.26
N VAL A 290 -10.13 1.71 2.36
CA VAL A 290 -10.05 1.93 0.92
C VAL A 290 -11.01 3.02 0.50
N HIS A 291 -10.46 4.12 -0.04
CA HIS A 291 -11.28 5.13 -0.69
C HIS A 291 -11.74 4.62 -2.06
N ASN A 292 -13.03 4.30 -2.17
CA ASN A 292 -13.63 3.75 -3.38
C ASN A 292 -14.70 4.73 -3.91
N PRO A 293 -14.54 5.32 -5.10
CA PRO A 293 -15.49 6.28 -5.66
C PRO A 293 -16.80 5.64 -6.15
N CYS A 294 -16.89 4.30 -6.17
CA CYS A 294 -18.05 3.58 -6.70
C CYS A 294 -18.47 2.43 -5.77
N ARG A 295 -19.77 2.35 -5.49
CA ARG A 295 -20.37 1.26 -4.68
C ARG A 295 -20.53 -0.06 -5.45
N HIS A 296 -20.50 0.02 -6.78
CA HIS A 296 -20.69 -1.12 -7.68
C HIS A 296 -19.34 -1.59 -8.19
N HIS A 297 -19.22 -2.89 -8.45
CA HIS A 297 -18.01 -3.46 -9.03
C HIS A 297 -17.65 -2.81 -10.36
N TRP A 298 -16.41 -2.32 -10.46
CA TRP A 298 -15.91 -1.57 -11.61
C TRP A 298 -14.45 -1.90 -11.97
N SER A 299 -13.86 -2.89 -11.31
CA SER A 299 -12.51 -3.41 -11.58
C SER A 299 -12.47 -4.42 -12.73
N ASP A 300 -13.63 -4.91 -13.20
CA ASP A 300 -13.72 -5.82 -14.34
C ASP A 300 -13.46 -5.12 -15.67
N ILE A 301 -12.19 -5.03 -16.03
CA ILE A 301 -11.75 -4.88 -17.41
C ILE A 301 -10.80 -6.02 -17.68
N VAL A 302 -11.30 -7.04 -18.38
CA VAL A 302 -10.47 -8.13 -18.87
C VAL A 302 -9.85 -7.67 -20.19
N ALA A 303 -8.58 -7.30 -20.17
CA ALA A 303 -7.70 -7.62 -21.28
C ALA A 303 -7.05 -9.01 -21.12
N ASP A 304 -7.14 -9.62 -19.93
CA ASP A 304 -6.44 -10.87 -19.62
C ASP A 304 -7.28 -11.85 -18.78
N LYS A 305 -7.55 -13.00 -19.38
CA LYS A 305 -8.36 -14.10 -18.84
C LYS A 305 -7.72 -14.81 -17.63
N ASP A 306 -6.47 -14.49 -17.28
CA ASP A 306 -5.76 -15.14 -16.17
C ASP A 306 -6.10 -14.56 -14.79
N LEU A 307 -6.70 -13.36 -14.74
CA LEU A 307 -7.27 -12.77 -13.52
C LEU A 307 -8.67 -13.31 -13.18
N LEU A 308 -9.23 -14.21 -14.00
CA LEU A 308 -10.49 -14.91 -13.71
C LEU A 308 -10.35 -16.00 -12.64
N ARG A 309 -9.16 -16.18 -12.02
CA ARG A 309 -8.99 -17.14 -10.92
C ARG A 309 -9.66 -16.72 -9.62
N ASN A 310 -9.96 -15.44 -9.44
CA ASN A 310 -10.75 -14.99 -8.30
C ASN A 310 -12.22 -14.88 -8.74
N GLU A 311 -12.97 -15.96 -8.52
CA GLU A 311 -14.42 -15.98 -8.70
C GLU A 311 -15.13 -15.05 -7.69
N TYR A 312 -14.46 -14.72 -6.58
CA TYR A 312 -14.98 -13.84 -5.55
C TYR A 312 -14.89 -12.36 -5.94
N LYS A 313 -16.04 -11.67 -5.87
CA LYS A 313 -16.17 -10.23 -6.06
C LYS A 313 -16.94 -9.65 -4.90
N ARG A 314 -16.34 -8.71 -4.17
CA ARG A 314 -16.94 -8.11 -2.99
C ARG A 314 -18.21 -7.32 -3.32
N GLN A 315 -18.13 -6.44 -4.32
CA GLN A 315 -19.25 -5.58 -4.71
C GLN A 315 -20.11 -6.23 -5.80
N ALA A 316 -21.42 -6.03 -5.71
CA ALA A 316 -22.30 -6.43 -6.79
C ALA A 316 -22.05 -5.56 -8.04
N ARG A 317 -22.17 -6.16 -9.23
CA ARG A 317 -22.19 -5.39 -10.48
C ARG A 317 -23.49 -4.60 -10.56
N LYS A 318 -23.44 -3.43 -11.20
CA LYS A 318 -24.63 -2.65 -11.51
C LYS A 318 -25.57 -3.46 -12.42
N SER A 319 -26.87 -3.41 -12.15
CA SER A 319 -27.88 -4.12 -12.97
C SER A 319 -27.76 -3.72 -14.46
N GLY A 320 -27.73 -4.72 -15.34
CA GLY A 320 -27.55 -4.55 -16.79
C GLY A 320 -26.10 -4.48 -17.28
N MET A 321 -25.10 -4.63 -16.41
CA MET A 321 -23.69 -4.68 -16.81
C MET A 321 -23.31 -6.02 -17.47
N PRO A 322 -22.66 -6.04 -18.64
CA PRO A 322 -22.11 -7.25 -19.25
C PRO A 322 -21.08 -7.95 -18.35
N VAL A 323 -20.95 -9.27 -18.49
CA VAL A 323 -20.01 -10.09 -17.68
C VAL A 323 -18.55 -9.81 -18.04
N THR A 324 -18.29 -9.51 -19.31
CA THR A 324 -16.98 -9.12 -19.85
C THR A 324 -17.14 -7.81 -20.59
N ILE A 325 -16.43 -6.78 -20.16
CA ILE A 325 -16.44 -5.45 -20.78
C ILE A 325 -15.08 -5.24 -21.44
N ASP A 326 -15.09 -4.96 -22.75
CA ASP A 326 -13.88 -4.55 -23.47
C ASP A 326 -13.39 -3.20 -22.89
N PRO A 327 -12.10 -3.06 -22.53
CA PRO A 327 -11.53 -1.78 -22.12
C PRO A 327 -11.94 -0.60 -23.01
N GLN A 328 -12.09 -0.82 -24.32
CA GLN A 328 -12.46 0.21 -25.28
C GLN A 328 -13.93 0.66 -25.14
N THR A 329 -14.82 -0.23 -24.69
CA THR A 329 -16.26 0.05 -24.52
C THR A 329 -16.66 0.36 -23.08
N LEU A 330 -15.71 0.39 -22.14
CA LEU A 330 -15.97 0.66 -20.72
C LEU A 330 -16.77 1.94 -20.45
N HIS A 331 -16.54 3.00 -21.24
CA HIS A 331 -17.27 4.26 -21.13
C HIS A 331 -18.78 4.14 -21.38
N GLN A 332 -19.22 3.05 -22.03
CA GLN A 332 -20.63 2.74 -22.28
C GLN A 332 -21.32 2.11 -21.06
N HIS A 333 -20.53 1.63 -20.10
CA HIS A 333 -20.97 0.77 -19.00
C HIS A 333 -20.64 1.37 -17.62
N ALA A 334 -19.54 2.11 -17.51
CA ALA A 334 -19.14 2.86 -16.32
C ALA A 334 -19.22 4.37 -16.54
N HIS A 335 -19.18 5.16 -15.46
CA HIS A 335 -19.12 6.61 -15.57
C HIS A 335 -17.88 7.02 -16.40
N PRO A 336 -17.99 7.86 -17.45
CA PRO A 336 -16.89 8.13 -18.38
C PRO A 336 -15.59 8.62 -17.71
N LEU A 337 -15.72 9.46 -16.67
CA LEU A 337 -14.56 9.92 -15.89
C LEU A 337 -13.86 8.80 -15.13
N LEU A 338 -14.64 7.87 -14.55
CA LEU A 338 -14.10 6.72 -13.83
C LEU A 338 -13.44 5.72 -14.80
N ALA A 339 -14.02 5.57 -15.99
CA ALA A 339 -13.43 4.79 -17.06
C ALA A 339 -12.07 5.35 -17.48
N ALA A 340 -11.99 6.66 -17.73
CA ALA A 340 -10.79 7.34 -18.21
C ALA A 340 -9.69 7.47 -17.14
N TRP A 341 -10.03 7.82 -15.90
CA TRP A 341 -9.04 8.17 -14.86
C TRP A 341 -8.85 7.11 -13.80
N GLY A 342 -9.77 6.14 -13.70
CA GLY A 342 -9.78 5.19 -12.59
C GLY A 342 -8.84 4.00 -12.72
N LYS A 343 -7.94 3.95 -13.72
CA LYS A 343 -7.09 2.76 -13.98
C LYS A 343 -6.33 2.30 -12.74
N GLN A 344 -5.63 3.20 -12.06
CA GLN A 344 -4.86 2.87 -10.85
C GLN A 344 -5.75 2.34 -9.72
N GLY A 345 -6.94 2.94 -9.52
CA GLY A 345 -7.90 2.49 -8.52
C GLY A 345 -8.48 1.11 -8.84
N ARG A 346 -8.72 0.81 -10.13
CA ARG A 346 -9.18 -0.53 -10.56
C ARG A 346 -8.13 -1.59 -10.28
N ASP A 347 -6.88 -1.33 -10.68
CA ASP A 347 -5.78 -2.27 -10.50
C ASP A 347 -5.59 -2.57 -9.00
N TYR A 348 -5.71 -1.55 -8.14
CA TYR A 348 -5.65 -1.71 -6.70
C TYR A 348 -6.84 -2.49 -6.12
N ILE A 349 -8.08 -2.15 -6.46
CA ILE A 349 -9.27 -2.87 -5.96
C ILE A 349 -9.26 -4.34 -6.42
N SER A 350 -8.89 -4.59 -7.68
CA SER A 350 -8.75 -5.95 -8.23
C SER A 350 -7.72 -6.78 -7.44
N LEU A 351 -6.59 -6.16 -7.08
CA LEU A 351 -5.56 -6.79 -6.28
C LEU A 351 -6.05 -7.07 -4.84
N LEU A 352 -6.84 -6.17 -4.25
CA LEU A 352 -7.42 -6.35 -2.92
C LEU A 352 -8.43 -7.49 -2.84
N ASP A 353 -9.25 -7.67 -3.88
CA ASP A 353 -10.23 -8.76 -3.95
C ASP A 353 -9.57 -10.16 -3.79
N SER A 354 -8.26 -10.28 -4.03
CA SER A 354 -7.49 -11.53 -3.82
C SER A 354 -7.15 -11.85 -2.35
N TYR A 355 -7.20 -10.86 -1.46
CA TYR A 355 -6.85 -10.99 -0.03
C TYR A 355 -8.04 -10.77 0.90
N ASP A 356 -9.17 -10.31 0.37
CA ASP A 356 -10.34 -9.94 1.15
C ASP A 356 -11.29 -11.13 1.36
N ASP A 357 -11.60 -11.44 2.62
CA ASP A 357 -12.69 -12.35 3.00
C ASP A 357 -13.64 -11.63 3.97
N PRO A 358 -14.64 -10.90 3.46
CA PRO A 358 -15.65 -10.22 4.26
C PRO A 358 -16.34 -11.07 5.31
N ASN A 359 -16.56 -12.37 5.05
CA ASN A 359 -17.28 -13.21 6.00
C ASN A 359 -16.48 -13.45 7.29
N SER A 360 -15.14 -13.37 7.21
CA SER A 360 -14.26 -13.57 8.36
C SER A 360 -14.34 -12.44 9.40
N TYR A 361 -14.64 -11.20 9.00
CA TYR A 361 -14.58 -10.03 9.90
C TYR A 361 -15.86 -9.20 9.94
N ARG A 362 -16.83 -9.41 9.04
CA ARG A 362 -18.06 -8.61 8.98
C ARG A 362 -18.81 -8.56 10.32
N ALA A 363 -18.80 -9.65 11.09
CA ALA A 363 -19.44 -9.73 12.40
C ALA A 363 -18.85 -8.75 13.44
N ALA A 364 -17.62 -8.27 13.25
CA ALA A 364 -17.00 -7.27 14.12
C ALA A 364 -17.53 -5.85 13.87
N PHE A 365 -18.25 -5.63 12.77
CA PHE A 365 -18.87 -4.35 12.41
C PHE A 365 -20.38 -4.39 12.69
N ARG A 366 -20.95 -3.26 13.15
CA ARG A 366 -22.39 -3.13 13.39
C ARG A 366 -23.17 -3.42 12.10
N ASP A 367 -24.19 -4.26 12.21
CA ASP A 367 -25.04 -4.73 11.10
C ASP A 367 -24.24 -5.34 9.93
N GLY A 368 -22.98 -5.72 10.16
CA GLY A 368 -22.09 -6.19 9.12
C GLY A 368 -21.74 -5.15 8.06
N ARG A 369 -21.81 -3.85 8.39
CA ARG A 369 -21.58 -2.77 7.43
C ARG A 369 -20.09 -2.46 7.27
N ILE A 370 -19.51 -2.99 6.21
CA ILE A 370 -18.08 -2.82 5.82
C ILE A 370 -17.91 -2.00 4.53
N ASP A 371 -19.03 -1.55 3.96
CA ASP A 371 -19.10 -0.70 2.77
C ASP A 371 -19.85 0.59 3.12
N LEU A 372 -19.10 1.69 3.23
CA LEU A 372 -19.55 3.03 3.62
C LEU A 372 -19.77 3.90 2.39
N PHE A 373 -20.92 3.70 1.75
CA PHE A 373 -21.36 4.52 0.62
C PHE A 373 -22.56 5.36 1.01
N SER A 374 -22.39 6.68 1.00
CA SER A 374 -23.49 7.65 1.15
C SER A 374 -23.96 8.12 -0.22
N ASP A 375 -25.27 8.05 -0.49
CA ASP A 375 -25.88 8.75 -1.62
C ASP A 375 -25.98 10.24 -1.25
N SER A 376 -25.39 11.11 -2.07
CA SER A 376 -25.45 12.57 -1.88
C SER A 376 -26.84 13.12 -2.17
#